data_AF-A0A7X8WQ07-F1
#
_entry.id   AF-A0A7X8WQ07-F1
#
_cell.length_a   1.000
_cell.length_b   1.000
_cell.length_c   1.000
_cell.angle_alpha   90.00
_cell.angle_beta   90.00
_cell.angle_gamma   90.00
#
_symmetry.space_group_name_H-M   'P 1'
#
loop_
_entity.id
_entity.type
_entity.pdbx_description
1 polymer ?
#
loop_
_entity_poly.entity_id
_entity_poly.type
_entity_poly.pdbx_seq_one_letter_code
_entity_poly.pdbx_strand_id
1 'polypeptide(L)' 'LREAIAAFGPTGTSVDLASPATPEAVFWAIETVREENEPAAATSENASQQDRRVPS' A
#
# COMPACT_ATOMS: atom_id res chain seq x y z
N LEU A 1 12.46 -14.03 -5.38
CA LEU A 1 12.73 -12.59 -5.18
C LEU A 1 11.46 -11.77 -5.37
N ARG A 2 10.83 -11.77 -6.56
CA ARG A 2 9.52 -11.10 -6.78
C ARG A 2 8.47 -11.45 -5.72
N GLU A 3 8.23 -12.73 -5.46
CA GLU A 3 7.29 -13.17 -4.42
C GLU A 3 7.69 -12.72 -3.01
N ALA A 4 8.99 -12.73 -2.70
CA ALA A 4 9.49 -12.26 -1.41
C ALA A 4 9.29 -10.74 -1.25
N ILE A 5 9.44 -9.97 -2.33
CA ILE A 5 9.17 -8.52 -2.34
C ILE A 5 7.66 -8.27 -2.22
N ALA A 6 6.83 -9.02 -2.95
CA ALA A 6 5.37 -8.91 -2.91
C ALA A 6 4.80 -9.16 -1.50
N ALA A 7 5.45 -10.00 -0.70
CA ALA A 7 5.04 -10.29 0.68
C ALA A 7 5.14 -9.08 1.64
N PHE A 8 5.84 -8.00 1.26
CA PHE A 8 5.85 -6.75 2.03
C PHE A 8 4.62 -5.88 1.77
N GLY A 9 3.82 -6.21 0.75
CA GLY A 9 2.63 -5.49 0.34
C GLY A 9 1.33 -6.17 0.74
N PRO A 10 0.19 -5.57 0.38
CA PRO A 10 -1.11 -6.21 0.51
C PRO A 10 -1.20 -7.54 -0.26
N THR A 11 -2.13 -8.40 0.16
CA THR A 11 -2.40 -9.64 -0.57
C THR A 11 -2.81 -9.33 -2.02
N GLY A 12 -2.11 -9.96 -2.97
CA GLY A 12 -2.36 -9.78 -4.40
C GLY A 12 -1.37 -8.82 -5.09
N THR A 13 -0.43 -8.22 -4.35
CA THR A 13 0.67 -7.45 -4.96
C THR A 13 1.50 -8.33 -5.88
N SER A 14 1.76 -7.82 -7.09
CA SER A 14 2.65 -8.44 -8.07
C SER A 14 3.82 -7.51 -8.33
N VAL A 15 5.03 -8.05 -8.36
CA VAL A 15 6.26 -7.28 -8.53
C VAL A 15 6.88 -7.63 -9.86
N ASP A 16 7.03 -6.65 -10.74
CA ASP A 16 7.89 -6.77 -11.91
C ASP A 16 9.34 -6.43 -11.54
N LEU A 17 10.27 -7.27 -11.98
CA LEU A 17 11.69 -7.10 -11.65
C LEU A 17 12.55 -7.62 -12.79
N ALA A 18 13.21 -6.70 -13.48
CA ALA A 18 14.09 -6.97 -14.61
C ALA A 18 15.33 -7.80 -14.22
N SER A 19 15.91 -8.48 -15.20
CA SER A 19 17.13 -9.27 -15.03
C SER A 19 18.31 -8.61 -15.77
N PRO A 20 19.48 -8.43 -15.10
CA PRO A 20 19.77 -8.81 -13.72
C PRO A 20 19.11 -7.88 -12.69
N ALA A 21 18.57 -8.45 -11.63
CA ALA A 21 18.02 -7.69 -10.52
C ALA A 21 19.18 -7.13 -9.68
N THR A 22 19.55 -5.88 -9.95
CA THR A 22 20.58 -5.18 -9.17
C THR A 22 20.09 -4.94 -7.73
N PRO A 23 20.99 -4.83 -6.74
CA PRO A 23 20.60 -4.53 -5.37
C PRO A 23 19.73 -3.27 -5.25
N GLU A 24 20.04 -2.23 -6.05
CA GLU A 24 19.27 -0.99 -6.11
C GLU A 24 17.84 -1.21 -6.65
N ALA A 25 17.69 -2.01 -7.71
CA ALA A 25 16.36 -2.34 -8.26
C ALA A 25 15.51 -3.12 -7.24
N VAL A 26 16.15 -3.99 -6.44
CA VAL A 26 15.49 -4.72 -5.37
C VAL A 26 15.05 -3.78 -4.24
N PHE A 27 15.93 -2.85 -3.85
CA PHE A 27 15.62 -1.85 -2.83
C PHE A 27 14.39 -1.02 -3.21
N TRP A 28 14.38 -0.47 -4.43
CA TRP A 28 13.24 0.33 -4.90
C TRP A 28 11.96 -0.47 -5.02
N ALA A 29 12.02 -1.72 -5.49
CA ALA A 29 10.84 -2.58 -5.57
C ALA A 29 10.22 -2.85 -4.18
N ILE A 30 11.02 -2.96 -3.11
CA ILE A 30 10.52 -3.11 -1.74
C ILE A 30 9.85 -1.83 -1.27
N GLU A 31 10.49 -0.67 -1.47
CA GLU A 31 9.92 0.61 -1.03
C GLU A 31 8.61 0.92 -1.74
N THR A 32 8.49 0.70 -3.06
CA THR A 32 7.23 0.86 -3.80
C THR A 32 6.11 0.00 -3.22
N VAL A 33 6.38 -1.26 -2.92
CA VAL A 33 5.38 -2.17 -2.35
C VAL A 33 4.94 -1.75 -0.94
N ARG A 34 5.83 -1.13 -0.16
CA ARG A 34 5.50 -0.61 1.18
C ARG A 34 4.65 0.66 1.09
N GLU A 35 4.94 1.54 0.14
CA GLU A 35 4.12 2.74 -0.11
C GLU A 35 2.68 2.39 -0.51
N GLU A 36 2.50 1.32 -1.29
CA GLU A 36 1.17 0.80 -1.66
C GLU A 36 0.42 0.12 -0.48
N ASN A 37 1.15 -0.30 0.56
CA ASN A 37 0.57 -0.89 1.77
C ASN A 37 0.01 0.19 2.72
N GLU A 38 0.53 1.41 2.66
CA GLU A 38 -0.01 2.51 3.45
C GLU A 38 -1.48 2.72 3.05
N PRO A 39 -2.45 2.44 3.94
CA PRO A 39 -3.84 2.54 3.59
C PRO A 39 -4.12 4.01 3.27
N ALA A 40 -4.50 4.27 2.01
CA ALA A 40 -4.96 5.58 1.55
C ALA A 40 -5.94 6.12 2.60
N ALA A 41 -5.47 7.12 3.36
CA ALA A 41 -6.08 7.60 4.58
C ALA A 41 -7.61 7.58 4.53
N ALA A 42 -8.24 6.92 5.52
CA ALA A 42 -9.52 7.20 6.18
C ALA A 42 -10.37 8.42 5.72
N THR A 43 -10.55 8.60 4.42
CA THR A 43 -11.13 9.79 3.77
C THR A 43 -12.47 9.37 3.20
N SER A 44 -13.43 9.04 4.07
CA SER A 44 -14.83 9.42 3.86
C SER A 44 -15.75 9.05 5.03
N GLU A 45 -15.35 8.16 5.94
CA GLU A 45 -16.25 7.70 7.02
C GLU A 45 -16.55 8.76 8.10
N ASN A 46 -15.80 9.87 8.13
CA ASN A 46 -16.02 10.95 9.09
C ASN A 46 -17.09 11.97 8.64
N ALA A 47 -17.47 11.99 7.34
CA ALA A 47 -18.44 12.94 6.80
C ALA A 47 -19.90 12.55 7.09
N SER A 48 -20.18 11.25 7.28
CA SER A 48 -21.54 10.75 7.49
C SER A 48 -21.96 10.67 8.97
N GLN A 49 -21.02 10.86 9.90
CA GLN A 49 -21.27 10.69 11.34
C GLN A 49 -21.51 12.02 12.09
N GLN A 50 -21.21 13.17 11.47
CA GLN A 50 -21.45 14.49 12.08
C GLN A 50 -22.88 15.03 11.93
N ASP A 51 -23.65 14.60 10.92
CA ASP A 51 -24.98 15.15 10.64
C ASP A 51 -26.13 14.55 11.49
N ARG A 52 -25.86 13.44 12.22
CA ARG A 52 -26.87 12.74 13.04
C ARG A 52 -26.89 13.13 14.52
N ARG A 53 -26.06 14.08 14.96
CA ARG A 53 -26.14 14.63 16.33
C ARG A 53 -27.24 15.69 16.38
N VAL A 54 -28.47 15.20 16.51
CA VAL A 54 -29.67 15.95 16.91
C VAL A 54 -29.41 16.82 18.14
N PRO A 55 -29.67 18.14 18.12
CA PRO A 55 -29.90 18.92 19.31
C PRO A 55 -31.39 18.84 19.70
N SER A 56 -31.60 18.60 21.00
CA SER A 56 -32.89 18.55 21.68
C SER A 56 -33.45 19.93 22.02
#